data_AF-A0A672TW56-F1
#
_entry.id   AF-A0A672TW56-F1
#
_cell.length_a   1.000
_cell.length_b   1.000
_cell.length_c   1.000
_cell.angle_alpha   90.00
_cell.angle_beta   90.00
_cell.angle_gamma   90.00
#
_symmetry.space_group_name_H-M   'P 1'
#
loop_
_entity.id
_entity.type
_entity.pdbx_description
1 polymer ?
#
loop_
_entity_poly.entity_id
_entity_poly.type
_entity_poly.pdbx_seq_one_letter_code
_entity_poly.pdbx_strand_id
1 'polypeptide(L)'
;MGSGGGGAAAAERGGQVSAGGTGAARPGLCPPPPSPAHDLFLRSPDRGPRSDRAPKIYTKTGDAGFSSTFTGERRPKGDRIFEALGATDELSSAIGLAGEFSSEKGHTFVEQLHKVQCMLQDVGSNIATPLSSAREAHLKRTSFSEKPVLELEQWIDSYSEQLPPLRTFILPSGGKSSAALHFSRAVCRRAERCKPEKAVPRSGGRNSAVPSTKGSLFTCRKDVGSWNGDSSVVPLVQAGEADPNVAKYLNRLSDYLFVLARYAAMKEGKEEKIYIKPEL
;
A
#
# COMPACT_ATOMS: atom_id res chain seq x y z
N MET A 1 -61.34 58.61 9.45
CA MET A 1 -60.80 57.31 9.91
C MET A 1 -59.41 57.18 9.30
N GLY A 2 -58.45 57.98 9.80
CA GLY A 2 -57.43 57.52 10.74
C GLY A 2 -56.22 57.00 9.96
N SER A 3 -55.50 57.86 9.21
CA SER A 3 -54.30 58.62 9.63
C SER A 3 -53.14 57.68 9.96
N GLY A 4 -52.05 57.62 9.19
CA GLY A 4 -51.03 58.68 8.97
C GLY A 4 -49.77 58.24 9.75
N GLY A 5 -48.54 58.26 9.27
CA GLY A 5 -47.91 59.01 8.19
C GLY A 5 -46.65 59.67 8.76
N GLY A 6 -45.48 59.08 8.48
CA GLY A 6 -44.18 59.76 8.31
C GLY A 6 -43.41 60.26 9.56
N GLY A 7 -42.07 60.22 9.45
CA GLY A 7 -41.22 61.32 9.89
C GLY A 7 -40.13 61.05 10.95
N ALA A 8 -38.92 60.77 10.46
CA ALA A 8 -37.64 61.42 10.78
C ALA A 8 -37.09 61.53 12.23
N ALA A 9 -35.83 61.07 12.34
CA ALA A 9 -34.65 61.74 12.91
C ALA A 9 -34.55 62.13 14.41
N ALA A 10 -33.60 61.43 15.07
CA ALA A 10 -32.52 61.89 15.94
C ALA A 10 -32.72 63.11 16.88
N ALA A 11 -32.49 62.89 18.19
CA ALA A 11 -31.74 63.80 19.05
C ALA A 11 -31.34 63.11 20.38
N GLU A 12 -30.23 63.59 20.93
CA GLU A 12 -29.45 63.10 22.06
C GLU A 12 -30.00 63.44 23.47
N ARG A 13 -29.22 62.97 24.48
CA ARG A 13 -29.10 63.40 25.90
C ARG A 13 -30.12 62.73 26.83
N GLY A 14 -29.74 62.14 27.97
CA GLY A 14 -28.52 62.25 28.76
C GLY A 14 -28.97 62.18 30.22
N GLY A 15 -28.45 61.25 31.02
CA GLY A 15 -28.81 61.10 32.43
C GLY A 15 -27.88 60.11 33.14
N GLN A 16 -26.89 60.67 33.85
CA GLN A 16 -25.94 60.01 34.75
C GLN A 16 -26.67 59.33 35.94
N VAL A 17 -26.12 58.26 36.53
CA VAL A 17 -25.60 58.25 37.93
C VAL A 17 -24.60 57.08 38.14
N SER A 18 -23.59 57.34 38.97
CA SER A 18 -22.49 56.49 39.43
C SER A 18 -22.80 55.76 40.75
N ALA A 19 -21.99 54.74 41.06
CA ALA A 19 -21.63 54.11 42.36
C ALA A 19 -21.70 52.57 42.23
N GLY A 20 -20.65 51.80 42.48
CA GLY A 20 -19.83 51.76 43.70
C GLY A 20 -20.16 50.45 44.41
N GLY A 21 -19.25 49.47 44.32
CA GLY A 21 -19.57 48.05 44.50
C GLY A 21 -19.75 47.52 45.93
N THR A 22 -20.07 46.23 46.01
CA THR A 22 -19.70 45.29 47.08
C THR A 22 -19.74 43.88 46.52
N GLY A 23 -18.79 43.04 46.97
CA GLY A 23 -18.61 41.69 46.47
C GLY A 23 -19.71 40.71 46.86
N ALA A 24 -19.95 39.74 45.99
CA ALA A 24 -20.60 38.48 46.34
C ALA A 24 -19.94 37.35 45.54
N ALA A 25 -19.26 36.46 46.27
CA ALA A 25 -18.68 35.23 45.77
C ALA A 25 -19.79 34.31 45.24
N ARG A 26 -19.61 33.74 44.03
CA ARG A 26 -20.50 32.72 43.47
C ARG A 26 -20.11 31.34 44.02
N PRO A 27 -21.07 30.47 44.40
CA PRO A 27 -20.79 29.12 44.85
C PRO A 27 -20.50 28.18 43.68
N GLY A 28 -19.87 27.05 44.02
CA GLY A 28 -19.10 26.20 43.13
C GLY A 28 -19.84 25.52 41.97
N LEU A 29 -19.08 25.27 40.92
CA LEU A 29 -19.28 24.15 40.00
C LEU A 29 -18.10 23.20 40.18
N CYS A 30 -18.40 21.96 40.57
CA CYS A 30 -17.43 20.86 40.58
C CYS A 30 -16.94 20.57 39.15
N PRO A 31 -15.66 20.23 38.94
CA PRO A 31 -15.20 19.71 37.66
C PRO A 31 -15.78 18.31 37.39
N PRO A 32 -16.00 17.94 36.11
CA PRO A 32 -16.50 16.61 35.76
C PRO A 32 -15.48 15.50 36.11
N PRO A 33 -15.94 14.28 36.42
CA PRO A 33 -15.06 13.17 36.78
C PRO A 33 -14.20 12.71 35.59
N PRO A 34 -12.96 12.25 35.81
CA PRO A 34 -12.13 11.68 34.77
C PRO A 34 -12.72 10.37 34.26
N SER A 35 -12.78 10.21 32.93
CA SER A 35 -13.18 8.98 32.25
C SER A 35 -12.26 7.82 32.65
N PRO A 36 -12.78 6.58 32.79
CA PRO A 36 -11.98 5.47 33.28
C PRO A 36 -10.95 5.08 32.22
N ALA A 37 -9.68 5.36 32.52
CA ALA A 37 -8.55 4.74 31.87
C ALA A 37 -8.65 3.21 32.04
N HIS A 38 -8.41 2.49 30.96
CA HIS A 38 -8.14 1.05 30.96
C HIS A 38 -6.86 0.78 31.75
N ASP A 39 -6.98 0.73 33.07
CA ASP A 39 -5.91 0.32 33.98
C ASP A 39 -6.19 -1.11 34.45
N LEU A 40 -5.94 -2.04 33.54
CA LEU A 40 -6.00 -3.49 33.80
C LEU A 40 -4.79 -4.15 33.10
N PHE A 41 -3.59 -3.70 33.48
CA PHE A 41 -2.39 -4.49 33.30
C PHE A 41 -1.74 -4.73 34.66
N LEU A 42 -2.15 -5.83 35.29
CA LEU A 42 -1.53 -6.35 36.49
C LEU A 42 0.00 -6.43 36.30
N ARG A 43 0.71 -5.73 37.21
CA ARG A 43 2.13 -5.83 37.49
C ARG A 43 2.66 -7.26 37.30
N SER A 44 3.57 -7.45 36.35
CA SER A 44 4.48 -8.59 36.34
C SER A 44 5.76 -8.24 37.12
N PRO A 45 6.44 -9.20 37.76
CA PRO A 45 7.53 -8.93 38.67
C PRO A 45 8.81 -8.51 37.94
N ASP A 46 9.57 -7.71 38.67
CA ASP A 46 10.85 -7.07 38.38
C ASP A 46 11.74 -7.77 37.34
N ARG A 47 11.94 -7.11 36.19
CA ARG A 47 13.02 -7.42 35.26
C ARG A 47 13.97 -6.22 35.30
N GLY A 48 15.21 -6.47 35.74
CA GLY A 48 16.27 -5.47 35.87
C GLY A 48 16.48 -4.61 34.62
N PRO A 49 17.29 -3.54 34.71
CA PRO A 49 17.26 -2.43 33.78
C PRO A 49 17.58 -2.90 32.35
N ARG A 50 16.54 -2.99 31.51
CA ARG A 50 16.70 -3.14 30.07
C ARG A 50 17.21 -1.81 29.54
N SER A 51 18.22 -1.82 28.69
CA SER A 51 18.69 -0.59 28.08
C SER A 51 17.55 0.06 27.28
N ASP A 52 17.11 1.25 27.67
CA ASP A 52 16.06 2.06 27.01
C ASP A 52 16.44 2.57 25.60
N ARG A 53 17.50 2.03 24.99
CA ARG A 53 17.87 2.42 23.63
C ARG A 53 17.02 1.64 22.65
N ALA A 54 16.04 2.33 22.07
CA ALA A 54 15.34 1.86 20.89
C ALA A 54 16.36 1.34 19.86
N PRO A 55 16.15 0.16 19.28
CA PRO A 55 17.07 -0.41 18.32
C PRO A 55 17.26 0.56 17.15
N LYS A 56 18.51 0.79 16.74
CA LYS A 56 18.81 1.61 15.56
C LYS A 56 18.25 0.90 14.32
N ILE A 57 17.52 1.66 13.50
CA ILE A 57 16.85 1.12 12.29
C ILE A 57 17.87 0.60 11.26
N TYR A 58 19.06 1.21 11.17
CA TYR A 58 20.12 0.77 10.26
C TYR A 58 21.16 -0.11 10.96
N THR A 59 21.50 -1.26 10.35
CA THR A 59 22.48 -2.23 10.86
C THR A 59 23.77 -2.28 10.03
N LYS A 60 23.78 -1.67 8.82
CA LYS A 60 24.87 -1.71 7.83
C LYS A 60 25.23 -3.10 7.28
N THR A 61 24.52 -4.17 7.69
CA THR A 61 24.80 -5.54 7.23
C THR A 61 24.49 -5.75 5.74
N GLY A 62 23.71 -4.85 5.13
CA GLY A 62 23.32 -4.88 3.73
C GLY A 62 24.15 -4.02 2.78
N ASP A 63 25.20 -3.35 3.26
CA ASP A 63 26.00 -2.40 2.46
C ASP A 63 26.81 -3.10 1.36
N ALA A 64 27.14 -4.37 1.56
CA ALA A 64 27.82 -5.22 0.57
C ALA A 64 26.87 -5.77 -0.52
N GLY A 65 25.61 -5.33 -0.58
CA GLY A 65 24.65 -5.78 -1.59
C GLY A 65 23.96 -7.13 -1.28
N PHE A 66 24.04 -7.62 -0.04
CA PHE A 66 23.38 -8.84 0.41
C PHE A 66 22.29 -8.56 1.45
N SER A 67 21.25 -9.39 1.49
CA SER A 67 20.21 -9.34 2.53
C SER A 67 19.84 -10.76 2.96
N SER A 68 19.09 -10.90 4.05
CA SER A 68 18.64 -12.20 4.55
C SER A 68 17.15 -12.38 4.26
N THR A 69 16.76 -13.59 3.83
CA THR A 69 15.36 -14.02 3.78
C THR A 69 14.83 -14.27 5.19
N PHE A 70 13.54 -14.53 5.33
CA PHE A 70 12.92 -14.87 6.61
C PHE A 70 13.43 -16.22 7.18
N THR A 71 13.95 -17.10 6.32
CA THR A 71 14.58 -18.36 6.73
C THR A 71 15.98 -18.17 7.31
N GLY A 72 16.57 -16.98 7.17
CA GLY A 72 17.94 -16.64 7.58
C GLY A 72 18.98 -16.81 6.48
N GLU A 73 18.58 -17.30 5.31
CA GLU A 73 19.45 -17.48 4.15
C GLU A 73 19.92 -16.11 3.60
N ARG A 74 21.23 -15.93 3.39
CA ARG A 74 21.75 -14.70 2.78
C ARG A 74 21.77 -14.80 1.27
N ARG A 75 21.12 -13.86 0.61
CA ARG A 75 21.03 -13.76 -0.86
C ARG A 75 21.44 -12.37 -1.33
N PRO A 76 21.93 -12.20 -2.57
CA PRO A 76 22.19 -10.88 -3.13
C PRO A 76 20.89 -10.09 -3.24
N LYS A 77 20.93 -8.76 -3.08
CA LYS A 77 19.73 -7.89 -3.12
C LYS A 77 19.01 -7.89 -4.48
N GLY A 78 19.70 -8.28 -5.55
CA GLY A 78 19.10 -8.49 -6.88
C GLY A 78 18.52 -9.90 -7.08
N ASP A 79 18.43 -10.73 -6.03
CA ASP A 79 17.71 -12.00 -6.11
C ASP A 79 16.20 -11.74 -6.29
N ARG A 80 15.56 -12.61 -7.08
CA ARG A 80 14.14 -12.54 -7.47
C ARG A 80 13.20 -12.46 -6.27
N ILE A 81 13.58 -13.04 -5.12
CA ILE A 81 12.82 -12.94 -3.87
C ILE A 81 12.75 -11.50 -3.39
N PHE A 82 13.87 -10.78 -3.35
CA PHE A 82 13.90 -9.39 -2.88
C PHE A 82 13.26 -8.44 -3.89
N GLU A 83 13.33 -8.73 -5.19
CA GLU A 83 12.60 -7.98 -6.20
C GLU A 83 11.08 -8.14 -6.04
N ALA A 84 10.60 -9.37 -5.82
CA ALA A 84 9.18 -9.62 -5.56
C ALA A 84 8.71 -8.99 -4.24
N LEU A 85 9.55 -9.00 -3.20
CA LEU A 85 9.29 -8.29 -1.94
C LEU A 85 9.20 -6.78 -2.16
N GLY A 86 10.16 -6.20 -2.88
CA GLY A 86 10.18 -4.77 -3.18
C GLY A 86 8.96 -4.34 -4.00
N ALA A 87 8.55 -5.13 -5.00
CA ALA A 87 7.35 -4.84 -5.79
C ALA A 87 6.06 -4.92 -4.95
N THR A 88 6.00 -5.84 -3.99
CA THR A 88 4.86 -5.97 -3.05
C THR A 88 4.82 -4.79 -2.07
N ASP A 89 5.97 -4.34 -1.57
CA ASP A 89 6.09 -3.17 -0.69
C ASP A 89 5.73 -1.87 -1.43
N GLU A 90 6.15 -1.74 -2.70
CA GLU A 90 5.77 -0.62 -3.56
C GLU A 90 4.25 -0.59 -3.79
N LEU A 91 3.62 -1.76 -4.00
CA LEU A 91 2.17 -1.86 -4.08
C LEU A 91 1.49 -1.40 -2.78
N SER A 92 1.96 -1.87 -1.63
CA SER A 92 1.40 -1.48 -0.33
C SER A 92 1.50 0.04 -0.11
N SER A 93 2.64 0.64 -0.49
CA SER A 93 2.86 2.08 -0.44
C SER A 93 1.91 2.85 -1.37
N ALA A 94 1.72 2.37 -2.60
CA ALA A 94 0.79 2.97 -3.55
C ALA A 94 -0.67 2.89 -3.07
N ILE A 95 -1.06 1.77 -2.45
CA ILE A 95 -2.39 1.61 -1.83
C ILE A 95 -2.57 2.57 -0.65
N GLY A 96 -1.54 2.76 0.19
CA GLY A 96 -1.58 3.74 1.27
C GLY A 96 -1.86 5.16 0.76
N LEU A 97 -1.16 5.58 -0.30
CA LEU A 97 -1.42 6.88 -0.93
C LEU A 97 -2.85 6.99 -1.51
N ALA A 98 -3.35 5.93 -2.14
CA ALA A 98 -4.73 5.89 -2.62
C ALA A 98 -5.75 5.95 -1.46
N GLY A 99 -5.42 5.34 -0.32
CA GLY A 99 -6.18 5.40 0.93
C GLY A 99 -6.32 6.83 1.46
N GLU A 100 -5.23 7.61 1.49
CA GLU A 100 -5.26 9.00 1.93
C GLU A 100 -6.20 9.85 1.08
N PHE A 101 -6.08 9.80 -0.25
CA PHE A 101 -7.00 10.52 -1.15
C PHE A 101 -8.46 10.08 -0.97
N SER A 102 -8.67 8.80 -0.68
CA SER A 102 -10.01 8.25 -0.49
C SER A 102 -10.61 8.64 0.86
N SER A 103 -9.78 8.75 1.90
CA SER A 103 -10.14 9.19 3.24
C SER A 103 -10.55 10.67 3.26
N GLU A 104 -9.82 11.54 2.54
CA GLU A 104 -10.19 12.95 2.35
C GLU A 104 -11.60 13.13 1.76
N LYS A 105 -12.10 12.11 1.03
CA LYS A 105 -13.42 12.09 0.40
C LYS A 105 -14.48 11.36 1.21
N GLY A 106 -14.13 10.80 2.36
CA GLY A 106 -15.05 10.10 3.24
C GLY A 106 -15.51 8.74 2.72
N HIS A 107 -14.70 8.06 1.90
CA HIS A 107 -15.05 6.73 1.38
C HIS A 107 -14.93 5.66 2.47
N THR A 108 -15.94 4.79 2.57
CA THR A 108 -15.98 3.71 3.58
C THR A 108 -15.04 2.54 3.28
N PHE A 109 -14.57 2.40 2.03
CA PHE A 109 -13.67 1.32 1.63
C PHE A 109 -12.21 1.53 2.11
N VAL A 110 -11.88 2.66 2.75
CA VAL A 110 -10.54 2.91 3.29
C VAL A 110 -10.12 1.82 4.29
N GLU A 111 -11.04 1.34 5.12
CA GLU A 111 -10.78 0.22 6.04
C GLU A 111 -10.45 -1.08 5.29
N GLN A 112 -11.06 -1.30 4.12
CA GLN A 112 -10.72 -2.45 3.27
C GLN A 112 -9.33 -2.28 2.66
N LEU A 113 -8.93 -1.07 2.25
CA LEU A 113 -7.57 -0.79 1.78
C LEU A 113 -6.52 -1.03 2.88
N HIS A 114 -6.80 -0.63 4.13
CA HIS A 114 -5.94 -0.95 5.27
C HIS A 114 -5.82 -2.47 5.47
N LYS A 115 -6.96 -3.19 5.38
CA LYS A 115 -6.95 -4.65 5.45
C LYS A 115 -6.11 -5.27 4.32
N VAL A 116 -6.19 -4.74 3.11
CA VAL A 116 -5.34 -5.16 1.99
C VAL A 116 -3.86 -4.91 2.28
N GLN A 117 -3.46 -3.77 2.85
CA GLN A 117 -2.06 -3.53 3.23
C GLN A 117 -1.55 -4.55 4.26
N CYS A 118 -2.37 -4.90 5.26
CA CYS A 118 -2.06 -5.99 6.19
C CYS A 118 -1.87 -7.33 5.45
N MET A 119 -2.77 -7.65 4.51
CA MET A 119 -2.64 -8.89 3.73
C MET A 119 -1.40 -8.89 2.82
N LEU A 120 -0.99 -7.73 2.29
CA LEU A 120 0.24 -7.61 1.51
C LEU A 120 1.49 -7.85 2.36
N GLN A 121 1.44 -7.56 3.67
CA GLN A 121 2.50 -7.91 4.60
C GLN A 121 2.61 -9.44 4.78
N ASP A 122 1.47 -10.14 4.83
CA ASP A 122 1.43 -11.61 4.89
C ASP A 122 1.94 -12.23 3.57
N VAL A 123 1.54 -11.65 2.43
CA VAL A 123 2.09 -12.01 1.10
C VAL A 123 3.60 -11.83 1.08
N GLY A 124 4.12 -10.69 1.55
CA GLY A 124 5.55 -10.45 1.68
C GLY A 124 6.24 -11.48 2.57
N SER A 125 5.63 -11.85 3.69
CA SER A 125 6.18 -12.87 4.60
C SER A 125 6.26 -14.25 3.95
N ASN A 126 5.28 -14.62 3.11
CA ASN A 126 5.30 -15.85 2.31
C ASN A 126 6.42 -15.82 1.26
N ILE A 127 6.53 -14.74 0.49
CA ILE A 127 7.58 -14.55 -0.54
C ILE A 127 8.98 -14.58 0.10
N ALA A 128 9.14 -13.97 1.28
CA ALA A 128 10.39 -13.96 2.03
C ALA A 128 10.76 -15.32 2.63
N THR A 129 9.91 -16.34 2.49
CA THR A 129 10.10 -17.68 3.06
C THR A 129 10.09 -18.72 1.94
N PRO A 130 11.19 -18.83 1.16
CA PRO A 130 11.25 -19.77 0.05
C PRO A 130 11.00 -21.20 0.51
N LEU A 131 10.09 -21.92 -0.15
CA LEU A 131 9.74 -23.29 0.23
C LEU A 131 10.96 -24.23 0.21
N SER A 132 11.94 -23.98 -0.67
CA SER A 132 13.17 -24.75 -0.75
C SER A 132 14.08 -24.65 0.48
N SER A 133 14.06 -23.52 1.21
CA SER A 133 14.89 -23.27 2.39
C SER A 133 14.11 -23.17 3.71
N ALA A 134 12.80 -23.36 3.66
CA ALA A 134 11.91 -23.24 4.82
C ALA A 134 11.88 -24.50 5.70
N ARG A 135 11.85 -24.28 7.03
CA ARG A 135 11.55 -25.32 8.02
C ARG A 135 10.04 -25.37 8.27
N GLU A 136 9.55 -26.47 8.82
CA GLU A 136 8.11 -26.66 9.11
C GLU A 136 7.51 -25.53 9.97
N ALA A 137 8.27 -25.00 10.93
CA ALA A 137 7.86 -23.87 11.76
C ALA A 137 7.74 -22.54 10.99
N HIS A 138 8.51 -22.36 9.91
CA HIS A 138 8.40 -21.19 9.03
C HIS A 138 7.16 -21.33 8.14
N LEU A 139 6.93 -22.52 7.59
CA LEU A 139 5.78 -22.82 6.73
C LEU A 139 4.44 -22.62 7.48
N LYS A 140 4.34 -23.09 8.72
CA LYS A 140 3.14 -22.88 9.56
C LYS A 140 2.86 -21.41 9.86
N ARG A 141 3.89 -20.56 9.90
CA ARG A 141 3.76 -19.13 10.21
C ARG A 141 3.44 -18.28 8.98
N THR A 142 3.78 -18.79 7.79
CA THR A 142 3.72 -18.04 6.53
C THR A 142 2.75 -18.66 5.53
N SER A 143 1.94 -19.64 5.95
CA SER A 143 0.92 -20.27 5.12
C SER A 143 -0.12 -19.24 4.67
N PHE A 144 -0.48 -19.26 3.38
CA PHE A 144 -1.44 -18.31 2.81
C PHE A 144 -2.73 -19.02 2.41
N SER A 145 -3.80 -18.80 3.17
CA SER A 145 -5.10 -19.44 2.91
C SER A 145 -5.84 -18.80 1.72
N GLU A 146 -6.83 -19.49 1.16
CA GLU A 146 -7.67 -18.95 0.07
C GLU A 146 -8.72 -17.93 0.53
N LYS A 147 -8.98 -17.82 1.84
CA LYS A 147 -10.02 -16.92 2.41
C LYS A 147 -9.92 -15.45 1.94
N PRO A 148 -8.72 -14.82 1.89
CA PRO A 148 -8.59 -13.44 1.43
C PRO A 148 -8.96 -13.27 -0.05
N VAL A 149 -8.80 -14.32 -0.87
CA VAL A 149 -9.19 -14.29 -2.30
C VAL A 149 -10.71 -14.23 -2.41
N LEU A 150 -11.42 -15.09 -1.67
CA LEU A 150 -12.87 -15.12 -1.64
C LEU A 150 -13.47 -13.83 -1.07
N GLU A 151 -12.79 -13.22 -0.10
CA GLU A 151 -13.20 -11.92 0.45
C GLU A 151 -13.09 -10.79 -0.58
N LEU A 152 -12.02 -10.76 -1.38
CA LEU A 152 -11.90 -9.80 -2.49
C LEU A 152 -13.01 -9.99 -3.53
N GLU A 153 -13.36 -11.23 -3.86
CA GLU A 153 -14.46 -11.55 -4.78
C GLU A 153 -15.80 -11.00 -4.25
N GLN A 154 -16.10 -11.20 -2.98
CA GLN A 154 -17.30 -10.65 -2.34
C GLN A 154 -17.35 -9.12 -2.40
N TRP A 155 -16.23 -8.43 -2.17
CA TRP A 155 -16.18 -6.97 -2.28
C TRP A 155 -16.31 -6.50 -3.73
N ILE A 156 -15.68 -7.20 -4.68
CA ILE A 156 -15.81 -6.91 -6.12
C ILE A 156 -17.27 -6.96 -6.54
N ASP A 157 -17.99 -8.03 -6.17
CA ASP A 157 -19.39 -8.21 -6.51
C ASP A 157 -20.26 -7.08 -5.93
N SER A 158 -20.07 -6.78 -4.63
CA SER A 158 -20.82 -5.72 -3.93
C SER A 158 -20.65 -4.31 -4.54
N TYR A 159 -19.44 -3.96 -4.98
CA TYR A 159 -19.22 -2.67 -5.65
C TYR A 159 -19.67 -2.69 -7.12
N SER A 160 -19.54 -3.83 -7.79
CA SER A 160 -19.94 -3.97 -9.20
C SER A 160 -21.45 -3.83 -9.38
N GLU A 161 -22.26 -4.32 -8.44
CA GLU A 161 -23.73 -4.16 -8.45
C GLU A 161 -24.19 -2.71 -8.42
N GLN A 162 -23.40 -1.82 -7.81
CA GLN A 162 -23.72 -0.39 -7.69
C GLN A 162 -23.26 0.43 -8.91
N LEU A 163 -22.42 -0.16 -9.77
CA LEU A 163 -21.80 0.53 -10.88
C LEU A 163 -22.62 0.41 -12.17
N PRO A 164 -22.64 1.44 -13.02
CA PRO A 164 -23.20 1.31 -14.35
C PRO A 164 -22.41 0.27 -15.18
N PRO A 165 -23.09 -0.50 -16.04
CA PRO A 165 -22.48 -1.56 -16.82
C PRO A 165 -21.40 -0.99 -17.74
N LEU A 166 -20.20 -1.57 -17.69
CA LEU A 166 -19.07 -1.15 -18.51
C LEU A 166 -19.19 -1.77 -19.92
N ARG A 167 -19.39 -0.94 -20.94
CA ARG A 167 -19.46 -1.38 -22.34
C ARG A 167 -18.22 -1.01 -23.16
N THR A 168 -17.38 -0.12 -22.63
CA THR A 168 -16.23 0.47 -23.34
C THR A 168 -15.01 0.54 -22.43
N PHE A 169 -13.82 0.66 -23.02
CA PHE A 169 -12.61 0.86 -22.24
C PHE A 169 -12.58 2.27 -21.65
N ILE A 170 -12.19 2.36 -20.37
CA ILE A 170 -12.00 3.63 -19.66
C ILE A 170 -10.51 3.96 -19.53
N LEU A 171 -10.20 5.24 -19.62
CA LEU A 171 -8.90 5.79 -19.29
C LEU A 171 -8.79 5.95 -17.76
N PRO A 172 -7.63 5.65 -17.16
CA PRO A 172 -7.35 5.96 -15.76
C PRO A 172 -7.60 7.45 -15.44
N SER A 173 -8.76 7.76 -14.90
CA SER A 173 -9.27 9.12 -14.69
C SER A 173 -10.30 9.11 -13.55
N GLY A 174 -11.21 10.08 -13.44
CA GLY A 174 -12.26 10.03 -12.41
C GLY A 174 -11.89 10.63 -11.04
N GLY A 175 -10.91 11.53 -10.97
CA GLY A 175 -10.50 12.22 -9.73
C GLY A 175 -9.23 11.63 -9.10
N LYS A 176 -8.78 12.22 -7.98
CA LYS A 176 -7.52 11.83 -7.32
C LYS A 176 -7.58 10.40 -6.78
N SER A 177 -8.65 10.04 -6.07
CA SER A 177 -8.86 8.71 -5.49
C SER A 177 -8.89 7.64 -6.59
N SER A 178 -9.72 7.85 -7.63
CA SER A 178 -9.84 6.92 -8.75
C SER A 178 -8.53 6.77 -9.54
N ALA A 179 -7.84 7.87 -9.86
CA ALA A 179 -6.57 7.82 -10.56
C ALA A 179 -5.48 7.11 -9.73
N ALA A 180 -5.42 7.36 -8.43
CA ALA A 180 -4.50 6.68 -7.52
C ALA A 180 -4.79 5.18 -7.43
N LEU A 181 -6.07 4.77 -7.34
CA LEU A 181 -6.46 3.36 -7.36
C LEU A 181 -6.10 2.67 -8.68
N HIS A 182 -6.27 3.34 -9.82
CA HIS A 182 -5.81 2.82 -11.11
C HIS A 182 -4.28 2.73 -11.21
N PHE A 183 -3.53 3.65 -10.57
CA PHE A 183 -2.08 3.56 -10.44
C PHE A 183 -1.68 2.34 -9.60
N SER A 184 -2.28 2.17 -8.41
CA SER A 184 -2.08 1.01 -7.54
C SER A 184 -2.40 -0.30 -8.26
N ARG A 185 -3.46 -0.33 -9.09
CA ARG A 185 -3.77 -1.47 -9.96
C ARG A 185 -2.63 -1.80 -10.92
N ALA A 186 -2.03 -0.79 -11.56
CA ALA A 186 -0.91 -1.02 -12.48
C ALA A 186 0.32 -1.56 -11.76
N VAL A 187 0.62 -1.03 -10.56
CA VAL A 187 1.68 -1.53 -9.66
C VAL A 187 1.39 -2.98 -9.23
N CYS A 188 0.14 -3.29 -8.88
CA CYS A 188 -0.30 -4.64 -8.51
C CYS A 188 -0.03 -5.64 -9.63
N ARG A 189 -0.41 -5.28 -10.85
CA ARG A 189 -0.16 -6.10 -12.03
C ARG A 189 1.33 -6.22 -12.38
N ARG A 190 2.18 -5.31 -11.90
CA ARG A 190 3.64 -5.42 -12.04
C ARG A 190 4.19 -6.39 -10.99
N ALA A 191 3.74 -6.30 -9.73
CA ALA A 191 4.10 -7.25 -8.68
C ALA A 191 3.68 -8.69 -9.04
N GLU A 192 2.53 -8.84 -9.71
CA GLU A 192 2.06 -10.12 -10.26
C GLU A 192 2.96 -10.63 -11.41
N ARG A 193 3.20 -9.80 -12.45
CA ARG A 193 3.71 -10.26 -13.75
C ARG A 193 5.23 -10.17 -13.91
N CYS A 194 5.83 -11.32 -14.22
CA CYS A 194 7.03 -11.45 -15.01
C CYS A 194 6.98 -12.83 -15.67
N LYS A 195 7.17 -12.89 -16.98
CA LYS A 195 7.31 -14.17 -17.68
C LYS A 195 8.77 -14.60 -17.49
N PRO A 196 9.08 -15.87 -17.18
CA PRO A 196 10.43 -16.35 -17.44
C PRO A 196 10.70 -16.13 -18.92
N GLU A 197 11.76 -15.39 -19.26
CA GLU A 197 12.31 -15.54 -20.60
C GLU A 197 12.62 -17.03 -20.75
N LYS A 198 12.01 -17.70 -21.75
CA LYS A 198 12.42 -19.06 -22.09
C LYS A 198 13.91 -18.94 -22.38
N ALA A 199 14.74 -19.54 -21.54
CA ALA A 199 16.15 -19.71 -21.83
C ALA A 199 16.23 -20.30 -23.23
N VAL A 200 16.71 -19.49 -24.19
CA VAL A 200 17.01 -20.00 -25.53
C VAL A 200 18.02 -21.12 -25.31
N PRO A 201 17.71 -22.38 -25.66
CA PRO A 201 18.69 -23.43 -25.53
C PRO A 201 19.91 -23.01 -26.35
N ARG A 202 21.07 -22.91 -25.70
CA ARG A 202 22.33 -22.66 -26.41
C ARG A 202 22.49 -23.81 -27.38
N SER A 203 22.19 -23.56 -28.66
CA SER A 203 22.41 -24.52 -29.72
C SER A 203 23.90 -24.83 -29.73
N GLY A 204 24.22 -26.11 -29.53
CA GLY A 204 25.58 -26.60 -29.61
C GLY A 204 26.13 -26.35 -31.01
N GLY A 205 27.19 -25.54 -31.08
CA GLY A 205 28.00 -25.32 -32.27
C GLY A 205 29.47 -25.62 -31.94
N ARG A 206 30.02 -26.62 -32.62
CA ARG A 206 31.40 -27.13 -32.49
C ARG A 206 32.46 -26.10 -32.94
N ASN A 207 33.63 -26.21 -32.30
CA ASN A 207 34.99 -25.93 -32.74
C ASN A 207 35.33 -24.64 -33.51
N SER A 208 36.25 -23.84 -32.95
CA SER A 208 37.55 -23.57 -33.61
C SER A 208 38.54 -22.83 -32.69
N ALA A 209 39.74 -23.41 -32.58
CA ALA A 209 41.06 -22.80 -32.49
C ALA A 209 41.31 -21.59 -31.55
N VAL A 210 42.17 -21.85 -30.55
CA VAL A 210 42.96 -20.86 -29.81
C VAL A 210 44.08 -20.33 -30.72
N PRO A 211 44.42 -19.03 -30.63
CA PRO A 211 45.84 -18.68 -30.59
C PRO A 211 46.16 -17.76 -29.41
N SER A 212 47.32 -18.02 -28.82
CA SER A 212 47.92 -17.26 -27.73
C SER A 212 48.54 -15.96 -28.24
N THR A 213 48.36 -14.86 -27.52
CA THR A 213 49.39 -13.80 -27.40
C THR A 213 49.17 -13.00 -26.12
N LYS A 214 50.24 -12.88 -25.33
CA LYS A 214 50.33 -12.04 -24.14
C LYS A 214 50.41 -10.56 -24.55
N GLY A 215 49.74 -9.68 -23.82
CA GLY A 215 49.90 -8.23 -23.98
C GLY A 215 48.97 -7.46 -23.05
N SER A 216 49.54 -6.94 -21.96
CA SER A 216 48.89 -6.07 -20.98
C SER A 216 48.25 -4.84 -21.64
N LEU A 217 46.95 -4.66 -21.45
CA LEU A 217 46.32 -3.34 -21.42
C LEU A 217 45.03 -3.42 -20.61
N PHE A 218 44.98 -2.68 -19.51
CA PHE A 218 43.76 -2.39 -18.76
C PHE A 218 42.78 -1.68 -19.71
N THR A 219 41.83 -2.43 -20.28
CA THR A 219 40.63 -1.85 -20.90
C THR A 219 39.43 -2.49 -20.25
N CYS A 220 38.88 -1.80 -19.25
CA CYS A 220 37.52 -2.05 -18.76
C CYS A 220 36.55 -1.76 -19.91
N ARG A 221 36.24 -2.78 -20.71
CA ARG A 221 35.16 -2.68 -21.70
C ARG A 221 34.56 -4.05 -21.98
N LYS A 222 33.25 -4.10 -21.72
CA LYS A 222 32.24 -5.07 -22.17
C LYS A 222 32.17 -6.39 -21.43
N ASP A 223 31.79 -6.32 -20.15
CA ASP A 223 30.80 -7.23 -19.59
C ASP A 223 29.64 -6.39 -19.06
N VAL A 224 28.90 -5.75 -19.97
CA VAL A 224 27.49 -5.45 -19.67
C VAL A 224 26.79 -6.80 -19.81
N GLY A 225 26.92 -7.61 -18.76
CA GLY A 225 26.06 -8.76 -18.58
C GLY A 225 24.63 -8.28 -18.76
N SER A 226 23.90 -8.95 -19.63
CA SER A 226 22.47 -8.75 -19.82
C SER A 226 21.81 -8.80 -18.44
N TRP A 227 21.42 -7.65 -17.91
CA TRP A 227 20.62 -7.56 -16.70
C TRP A 227 19.20 -8.01 -17.08
N ASN A 228 19.01 -9.32 -17.22
CA ASN A 228 17.70 -9.93 -17.40
C ASN A 228 17.13 -10.15 -15.99
N GLY A 229 16.65 -9.06 -15.39
CA GLY A 229 15.93 -9.08 -14.11
C GLY A 229 14.54 -9.68 -14.33
N ASP A 230 14.40 -10.98 -14.11
CA ASP A 230 13.11 -11.67 -14.15
C ASP A 230 12.37 -11.50 -12.80
N SER A 231 11.77 -10.32 -12.62
CA SER A 231 11.26 -9.74 -11.36
C SER A 231 9.74 -9.87 -11.13
N SER A 232 9.22 -10.97 -10.57
CA SER A 232 7.84 -10.96 -9.99
C SER A 232 7.48 -12.18 -9.13
N VAL A 233 6.28 -12.15 -8.54
CA VAL A 233 5.72 -13.23 -7.71
C VAL A 233 5.35 -14.50 -8.50
N VAL A 234 4.78 -14.36 -9.70
CA VAL A 234 4.33 -15.52 -10.49
C VAL A 234 5.44 -16.52 -10.81
N PRO A 235 6.66 -16.12 -11.23
CA PRO A 235 7.76 -17.05 -11.40
C PRO A 235 8.23 -17.73 -10.13
N LEU A 236 8.13 -17.07 -8.96
CA LEU A 236 8.45 -17.72 -7.68
C LEU A 236 7.45 -18.83 -7.38
N VAL A 237 6.15 -18.58 -7.62
CA VAL A 237 5.11 -19.60 -7.51
C VAL A 237 5.35 -20.74 -8.51
N GLN A 238 5.67 -20.43 -9.77
CA GLN A 238 5.94 -21.45 -10.80
C GLN A 238 7.20 -22.28 -10.51
N ALA A 239 8.20 -21.67 -9.87
CA ALA A 239 9.40 -22.36 -9.38
C ALA A 239 9.15 -23.19 -8.12
N GLY A 240 7.93 -23.13 -7.54
CA GLY A 240 7.60 -23.82 -6.31
C GLY A 240 8.26 -23.21 -5.08
N GLU A 241 8.59 -21.92 -5.11
CA GLU A 241 9.22 -21.19 -4.01
C GLU A 241 8.22 -20.40 -3.16
N ALA A 242 6.99 -20.18 -3.65
CA ALA A 242 5.93 -19.45 -2.96
C ALA A 242 4.57 -20.12 -3.14
N ASP A 243 3.61 -19.80 -2.25
CA ASP A 243 2.27 -20.39 -2.27
C ASP A 243 1.46 -19.90 -3.49
N PRO A 244 0.79 -20.80 -4.25
CA PRO A 244 -0.01 -20.41 -5.42
C PRO A 244 -1.16 -19.46 -5.11
N ASN A 245 -1.69 -19.47 -3.87
CA ASN A 245 -2.74 -18.56 -3.46
C ASN A 245 -2.27 -17.10 -3.41
N VAL A 246 -0.96 -16.85 -3.27
CA VAL A 246 -0.40 -15.49 -3.35
C VAL A 246 -0.60 -14.90 -4.75
N ALA A 247 -0.31 -15.68 -5.80
CA ALA A 247 -0.52 -15.23 -7.16
C ALA A 247 -2.01 -15.02 -7.47
N LYS A 248 -2.89 -15.92 -7.01
CA LYS A 248 -4.35 -15.74 -7.11
C LYS A 248 -4.82 -14.45 -6.42
N TYR A 249 -4.31 -14.18 -5.23
CA TYR A 249 -4.65 -12.98 -4.47
C TYR A 249 -4.26 -11.70 -5.19
N LEU A 250 -3.04 -11.59 -5.71
CA LEU A 250 -2.60 -10.41 -6.46
C LEU A 250 -3.38 -10.22 -7.76
N ASN A 251 -3.72 -11.32 -8.45
CA ASN A 251 -4.56 -11.27 -9.64
C ASN A 251 -5.93 -10.66 -9.31
N ARG A 252 -6.60 -11.19 -8.29
CA ARG A 252 -7.92 -10.72 -7.84
C ARG A 252 -7.88 -9.32 -7.24
N LEU A 253 -6.80 -8.96 -6.56
CA LEU A 253 -6.59 -7.62 -6.02
C LEU A 253 -6.53 -6.57 -7.14
N SER A 254 -5.96 -6.91 -8.29
CA SER A 254 -5.95 -5.99 -9.43
C SER A 254 -7.35 -5.72 -10.00
N ASP A 255 -8.24 -6.71 -9.95
CA ASP A 255 -9.65 -6.54 -10.33
C ASP A 255 -10.40 -5.68 -9.29
N TYR A 256 -10.19 -5.95 -8.01
CA TYR A 256 -10.76 -5.16 -6.91
C TYR A 256 -10.37 -3.68 -7.00
N LEU A 257 -9.08 -3.38 -7.21
CA LEU A 257 -8.60 -2.01 -7.38
C LEU A 257 -9.20 -1.33 -8.62
N PHE A 258 -9.47 -2.08 -9.70
CA PHE A 258 -10.18 -1.56 -10.86
C PHE A 258 -11.61 -1.15 -10.49
N VAL A 259 -12.37 -2.05 -9.86
CA VAL A 259 -13.76 -1.80 -9.46
C VAL A 259 -13.86 -0.64 -8.47
N LEU A 260 -12.99 -0.59 -7.47
CA LEU A 260 -12.93 0.52 -6.52
C LEU A 260 -12.63 1.86 -7.20
N ALA A 261 -11.73 1.90 -8.19
CA ALA A 261 -11.44 3.13 -8.91
C ALA A 261 -12.70 3.70 -9.57
N ARG A 262 -13.50 2.83 -10.20
CA ARG A 262 -14.78 3.24 -10.80
C ARG A 262 -15.78 3.71 -9.76
N TYR A 263 -15.88 2.97 -8.65
CA TYR A 263 -16.77 3.30 -7.54
C TYR A 263 -16.43 4.65 -6.90
N ALA A 264 -15.14 4.93 -6.69
CA ALA A 264 -14.67 6.21 -6.18
C ALA A 264 -15.05 7.37 -7.12
N ALA A 265 -14.83 7.21 -8.43
CA ALA A 265 -15.22 8.21 -9.42
C ALA A 265 -16.73 8.50 -9.38
N MET A 266 -17.55 7.45 -9.36
CA MET A 266 -19.01 7.56 -9.28
C MET A 266 -19.46 8.29 -8.01
N LYS A 267 -18.94 7.91 -6.84
CA LYS A 267 -19.30 8.52 -5.54
C LYS A 267 -18.85 9.97 -5.42
N GLU A 268 -17.75 10.34 -6.09
CA GLU A 268 -17.28 11.72 -6.16
C GLU A 268 -17.94 12.55 -7.27
N GLY A 269 -18.88 11.96 -8.03
CA GLY A 269 -19.54 12.63 -9.16
C GLY A 269 -18.58 13.01 -10.29
N LYS A 270 -17.50 12.23 -10.46
CA LYS A 270 -16.49 12.42 -11.51
C LYS A 270 -16.75 11.46 -12.67
N GLU A 271 -16.70 11.99 -13.88
CA GLU A 271 -16.84 11.17 -15.08
C GLU A 271 -15.54 10.44 -15.43
N GLU A 272 -15.70 9.17 -15.80
CA GLU A 272 -14.63 8.34 -16.37
C GLU A 272 -14.47 8.72 -17.85
N LYS A 273 -13.23 8.99 -18.28
CA LYS A 273 -12.97 9.27 -19.69
C LYS A 273 -12.99 7.99 -20.50
N ILE A 274 -13.81 7.93 -21.54
CA ILE A 274 -13.89 6.79 -22.46
C ILE A 274 -12.72 6.84 -23.44
N TYR A 275 -12.09 5.69 -23.66
CA TYR A 275 -11.07 5.55 -24.70
C TYR A 275 -11.72 5.58 -26.09
N ILE A 276 -11.27 6.49 -26.94
CA ILE A 276 -11.66 6.59 -28.34
C ILE A 276 -10.48 6.11 -29.18
N LYS A 277 -10.69 5.06 -29.98
CA LYS A 277 -9.69 4.60 -30.94
C LYS A 277 -9.61 5.62 -32.09
N PRO A 278 -8.46 6.26 -32.34
CA PRO A 278 -8.32 7.15 -33.49
C PRO A 278 -8.47 6.32 -34.78
N GLU A 279 -9.29 6.80 -35.70
CA GLU A 279 -9.30 6.33 -37.09
C GLU A 279 -8.00 6.83 -37.72
N LEU A 280 -7.15 5.90 -38.17
CA LEU A 280 -5.85 6.17 -38.81
C LEU A 280 -6.03 6.39 -40.32
#